data_AF-A0A0F8VZW5-F1
#
_entry.id   AF-A0A0F8VZW5-F1
#
_cell.length_a   1.000
_cell.length_b   1.000
_cell.length_c   1.000
_cell.angle_alpha   90.00
_cell.angle_beta   90.00
_cell.angle_gamma   90.00
#
_symmetry.space_group_name_H-M   'P 1'
#
loop_
_entity.id
_entity.type
_entity.pdbx_description
1 polymer ?
#
loop_
_entity_poly.entity_id
_entity_poly.type
_entity_poly.pdbx_seq_one_letter_code
_entity_poly.pdbx_strand_id
1 'polypeptide(L)'
;MATAKQRWVKLNSLRNGVLDRARQAAQLTIPSILPDEGQDENAELPQPYQSLGARGVNNLASKLLLALLPPSQTFFRFSIDAEVKEQLKDKASADDALR
;
A
#
# COMPACT_ATOMS: atom_id res chain seq x y z
N MET A 1 -13.84 9.86 -27.89
CA MET A 1 -13.34 9.58 -26.52
C MET A 1 -14.28 8.59 -25.86
N ALA A 2 -13.79 7.51 -25.26
CA ALA A 2 -14.64 6.59 -24.52
C ALA A 2 -15.15 7.28 -23.24
N THR A 3 -16.44 7.10 -22.91
CA THR A 3 -17.00 7.65 -21.67
C THR A 3 -16.37 6.96 -20.45
N ALA A 4 -16.42 7.61 -19.28
CA ALA A 4 -15.91 7.01 -18.03
C ALA A 4 -16.54 5.63 -17.76
N LYS A 5 -17.85 5.48 -18.02
CA LYS A 5 -18.58 4.21 -17.91
C LYS A 5 -18.00 3.13 -18.83
N GLN A 6 -17.77 3.44 -20.11
CA GLN A 6 -17.20 2.49 -21.06
C GLN A 6 -15.79 2.05 -20.66
N ARG A 7 -14.97 2.98 -20.16
CA ARG A 7 -13.63 2.66 -19.65
C ARG A 7 -13.69 1.77 -18.41
N TRP A 8 -14.60 2.05 -17.49
CA TRP A 8 -14.80 1.23 -16.29
C TRP A 8 -15.23 -0.19 -16.65
N VAL A 9 -16.24 -0.37 -17.51
CA VAL A 9 -16.72 -1.70 -17.93
C VAL A 9 -15.58 -2.54 -18.52
N LYS A 10 -14.75 -1.92 -19.37
CA LYS A 10 -13.59 -2.59 -19.96
C LYS A 10 -12.60 -3.07 -18.89
N LEU A 11 -12.28 -2.23 -17.91
CA LEU A 11 -11.30 -2.55 -16.85
C LEU A 11 -11.88 -3.44 -15.73
N ASN A 12 -13.20 -3.42 -15.52
CA ASN A 12 -13.85 -4.21 -14.46
C ASN A 12 -13.65 -5.71 -14.70
N SER A 13 -13.64 -6.15 -15.96
CA SER A 13 -13.34 -7.55 -16.32
C SER A 13 -11.97 -8.02 -15.79
N LEU A 14 -10.94 -7.17 -15.84
CA LEU A 14 -9.61 -7.47 -15.32
C LEU A 14 -9.55 -7.41 -13.78
N ARG A 15 -10.40 -6.58 -13.16
CA ARG A 15 -10.48 -6.41 -11.71
C ARG A 15 -11.08 -7.64 -11.02
N ASN A 16 -12.10 -8.26 -11.61
CA ASN A 16 -12.86 -9.35 -10.97
C ASN A 16 -11.96 -10.50 -10.49
N GLY A 17 -11.04 -10.99 -11.32
CA GLY A 17 -10.15 -12.09 -10.92
C GLY A 17 -9.16 -11.75 -9.78
N VAL A 18 -8.89 -10.47 -9.53
CA VAL A 18 -8.12 -10.05 -8.34
C VAL A 18 -9.02 -10.03 -7.11
N LEU A 19 -10.25 -9.53 -7.24
CA LEU A 19 -11.21 -9.50 -6.14
C LEU A 19 -11.62 -10.90 -5.69
N ASP A 20 -11.85 -11.82 -6.61
CA ASP A 20 -12.31 -13.17 -6.25
C ASP A 20 -11.26 -13.90 -5.40
N ARG A 21 -9.98 -13.77 -5.76
CA ARG A 21 -8.87 -14.29 -4.94
C ARG A 21 -8.77 -13.57 -3.59
N ALA A 22 -8.96 -12.27 -3.57
CA ALA A 22 -8.92 -11.50 -2.34
C ALA A 22 -10.08 -11.85 -1.39
N ARG A 23 -11.29 -12.11 -1.92
CA ARG A 23 -12.47 -12.56 -1.16
C ARG A 23 -12.24 -13.95 -0.59
N GLN A 24 -11.72 -14.89 -1.38
CA GLN A 24 -11.33 -16.22 -0.89
C GLN A 24 -10.30 -16.14 0.25
N ALA A 25 -9.31 -15.24 0.13
CA ALA A 25 -8.34 -15.03 1.21
C ALA A 25 -8.98 -14.39 2.46
N ALA A 26 -9.88 -13.41 2.29
CA ALA A 26 -10.61 -12.78 3.37
C ALA A 26 -11.51 -13.78 4.12
N GLN A 27 -12.19 -14.67 3.40
CA GLN A 27 -13.04 -15.73 3.96
C GLN A 27 -12.27 -16.64 4.92
N LEU A 28 -10.99 -16.91 4.66
CA LEU A 28 -10.13 -17.73 5.52
C LEU A 28 -9.39 -16.94 6.61
N THR A 29 -9.48 -15.61 6.61
CA THR A 29 -8.73 -14.74 7.52
C THR A 29 -9.66 -13.81 8.29
N ILE A 30 -10.05 -12.69 7.69
CA ILE A 30 -10.96 -11.70 8.26
C ILE A 30 -12.01 -11.36 7.17
N PRO A 31 -13.18 -12.02 7.18
CA PRO A 31 -14.19 -11.88 6.13
C PRO A 31 -14.68 -10.44 5.92
N SER A 32 -14.71 -9.63 6.97
CA SER A 32 -15.17 -8.24 6.92
C SER A 32 -14.23 -7.29 6.17
N ILE A 33 -12.99 -7.68 5.86
CA ILE A 33 -12.07 -6.84 5.09
C ILE A 33 -12.50 -6.73 3.63
N LEU A 34 -13.05 -7.83 3.07
CA LEU A 34 -13.54 -7.84 1.70
C LEU A 34 -14.74 -8.81 1.59
N PRO A 35 -15.96 -8.33 1.93
CA PRO A 35 -17.19 -9.09 1.78
C PRO A 35 -17.49 -9.47 0.34
N ASP A 36 -18.41 -10.42 0.17
CA ASP A 36 -18.88 -10.81 -1.15
C ASP A 36 -19.69 -9.69 -1.81
N GLU A 37 -19.77 -9.73 -3.13
CA GLU A 37 -20.46 -8.69 -3.90
C GLU A 37 -21.95 -8.66 -3.58
N GLY A 38 -22.48 -7.47 -3.29
CA GLY A 38 -23.88 -7.28 -2.92
C GLY A 38 -24.19 -7.50 -1.44
N GLN A 39 -23.20 -7.87 -0.61
CA GLN A 39 -23.37 -7.83 0.84
C GLN A 39 -23.31 -6.39 1.35
N ASP A 40 -24.24 -6.06 2.24
CA ASP A 40 -24.30 -4.78 2.92
C ASP A 40 -23.85 -4.91 4.38
N GLU A 41 -23.98 -3.82 5.12
CA GLU A 41 -23.63 -3.71 6.53
C GLU A 41 -24.53 -4.54 7.47
N ASN A 42 -25.63 -5.10 6.97
CA ASN A 42 -26.51 -6.00 7.73
C ASN A 42 -26.20 -7.48 7.45
N ALA A 43 -25.29 -7.79 6.54
CA ALA A 43 -24.96 -9.16 6.18
C ALA A 43 -24.23 -9.88 7.33
N GLU A 44 -24.72 -11.06 7.70
CA GLU A 44 -24.00 -11.95 8.59
C GLU A 44 -22.81 -12.58 7.87
N LEU A 45 -21.60 -12.24 8.30
CA LEU A 45 -20.37 -12.77 7.73
C LEU A 45 -19.96 -14.07 8.44
N PRO A 46 -19.58 -15.12 7.70
CA PRO A 46 -19.23 -16.40 8.30
C PRO A 46 -17.97 -16.30 9.13
N GLN A 47 -18.03 -16.66 10.41
CA GLN A 47 -16.84 -16.72 11.24
C GLN A 47 -15.97 -17.93 10.86
N PRO A 48 -14.67 -17.75 10.55
CA PRO A 48 -13.79 -18.88 10.25
C PRO A 48 -13.63 -19.81 11.45
N TYR A 49 -13.48 -21.12 11.19
CA TYR A 49 -13.26 -22.15 12.23
C TYR A 49 -11.94 -22.01 13.00
N GLN A 50 -11.05 -21.10 12.60
CA GLN A 50 -9.73 -20.89 13.19
C GLN A 50 -9.40 -19.40 13.32
N SER A 51 -8.54 -19.05 14.28
CA SER A 51 -8.09 -17.67 14.55
C SER A 51 -6.65 -17.37 14.10
N LEU A 52 -5.94 -18.36 13.56
CA LEU A 52 -4.56 -18.22 13.10
C LEU A 52 -4.45 -17.25 11.91
N GLY A 53 -5.35 -17.36 10.93
CA GLY A 53 -5.39 -16.50 9.75
C GLY A 53 -5.62 -15.04 10.12
N ALA A 54 -6.63 -14.76 10.96
CA ALA A 54 -6.91 -13.42 11.45
C ALA A 54 -5.72 -12.82 12.23
N ARG A 55 -5.11 -13.60 13.13
CA ARG A 55 -3.92 -13.17 13.88
C ARG A 55 -2.73 -12.92 12.96
N GLY A 56 -2.52 -13.77 11.96
CA GLY A 56 -1.43 -13.65 11.00
C GLY A 56 -1.52 -12.36 10.19
N VAL A 57 -2.70 -12.05 9.65
CA VAL A 57 -2.95 -10.82 8.88
C VAL A 57 -2.76 -9.59 9.76
N ASN A 58 -3.35 -9.55 10.96
CA ASN A 58 -3.21 -8.40 11.86
C ASN A 58 -1.77 -8.18 12.32
N ASN A 59 -1.04 -9.25 12.66
CA ASN A 59 0.35 -9.15 13.07
C ASN A 59 1.25 -8.67 11.92
N LEU A 60 1.06 -9.23 10.72
CA LEU A 60 1.80 -8.81 9.54
C LEU A 60 1.55 -7.34 9.20
N ALA A 61 0.28 -6.91 9.16
CA ALA A 61 -0.10 -5.52 8.87
C ALA A 61 0.48 -4.56 9.91
N SER A 62 0.39 -4.91 11.20
CA SER A 62 0.96 -4.09 12.29
C SER A 62 2.47 -3.93 12.16
N LYS A 63 3.18 -5.02 11.85
CA LYS A 63 4.65 -4.98 11.68
C LYS A 63 5.06 -4.20 10.43
N LEU A 64 4.35 -4.35 9.31
CA LEU A 64 4.60 -3.56 8.11
C LEU A 64 4.39 -2.07 8.37
N LEU A 65 3.32 -1.70 9.08
CA LEU A 65 3.05 -0.32 9.46
C LEU A 65 4.19 0.26 10.30
N LEU A 66 4.63 -0.46 11.33
CA LEU A 66 5.72 0.00 12.20
C LEU A 66 7.07 0.10 11.46
N ALA A 67 7.30 -0.77 10.48
CA ALA A 67 8.53 -0.76 9.67
C ALA A 67 8.54 0.39 8.64
N LEU A 68 7.40 0.64 7.99
CA LEU A 68 7.28 1.66 6.94
C LEU A 68 7.05 3.06 7.50
N LEU A 69 6.28 3.17 8.59
CA LEU A 69 5.86 4.43 9.22
C LEU A 69 6.14 4.37 10.72
N PRO A 70 7.43 4.38 11.11
CA PRO A 70 7.81 4.33 12.50
C PRO A 70 7.37 5.60 13.26
N PRO A 71 6.82 5.48 14.47
CA PRO A 71 6.23 6.62 15.19
C PRO A 71 7.28 7.61 15.73
N SER A 72 8.52 7.16 15.95
CA SER A 72 9.57 7.94 16.61
C SER A 72 10.66 8.48 15.67
N GLN A 73 10.63 8.14 14.37
CA GLN A 73 11.64 8.58 13.40
C GLN A 73 11.02 8.98 12.06
N THR A 74 11.72 9.82 11.31
CA THR A 74 11.32 10.21 9.95
C THR A 74 11.37 8.99 9.02
N PHE A 75 10.28 8.72 8.30
CA PHE A 75 10.18 7.58 7.37
C PHE A 75 10.78 7.84 5.98
N PHE A 76 11.17 9.08 5.70
CA PHE A 76 11.81 9.47 4.45
C PHE A 76 12.80 10.62 4.70
N ARG A 77 13.70 10.83 3.75
CA ARG A 77 14.68 11.92 3.78
C ARG A 77 14.72 12.60 2.42
N PHE A 78 14.67 13.92 2.43
CA PHE A 78 15.02 14.70 1.25
C PHE A 78 16.54 14.79 1.14
N SER A 79 17.07 14.44 -0.02
CA SER A 79 18.48 14.64 -0.38
C SER A 79 18.56 15.50 -1.64
N ILE A 80 19.58 16.35 -1.69
CA ILE A 80 19.96 17.02 -2.93
C ILE A 80 20.36 15.94 -3.93
N ASP A 81 19.98 16.13 -5.19
CA ASP A 81 20.36 15.24 -6.27
C ASP A 81 21.89 15.15 -6.41
N ALA A 82 22.38 13.99 -6.84
CA ALA A 82 23.82 13.69 -6.83
C ALA A 82 24.61 14.66 -7.71
N GLU A 83 24.06 15.03 -8.87
CA GLU A 83 24.71 15.94 -9.83
C GLU A 83 24.84 17.36 -9.27
N VAL A 84 23.76 17.87 -8.67
CA VAL A 84 23.76 19.19 -8.03
C VAL A 84 24.72 19.22 -6.83
N LYS A 85 24.85 18.09 -6.12
CA LYS A 85 25.78 17.95 -5.00
C LYS A 85 27.24 18.00 -5.43
N GLU A 86 27.60 17.48 -6.60
CA GLU A 86 28.96 17.62 -7.16
C GLU A 86 29.24 19.05 -7.60
N GLN A 87 28.32 19.69 -8.33
CA GLN A 87 28.47 21.09 -8.74
C GLN A 87 28.67 22.05 -7.55
N LEU A 88 27.99 21.79 -6.43
CA LEU A 88 28.16 22.55 -5.19
C LEU A 88 29.52 22.30 -4.53
N LYS A 89 30.07 21.09 -4.59
CA LYS A 89 31.42 20.78 -4.07
C LYS A 89 32.51 21.46 -4.90
N ASP A 90 32.38 21.45 -6.22
CA ASP A 90 33.35 22.10 -7.11
C ASP A 90 33.36 23.62 -6.91
N LYS A 91 32.18 24.23 -6.72
CA LYS A 91 32.07 25.66 -6.39
C LYS A 91 32.59 26.00 -4.99
N ALA A 92 32.35 25.13 -4.00
CA ALA A 92 32.82 25.35 -2.63
C ALA A 92 34.37 25.22 -2.53
N SER A 93 34.97 24.28 -3.26
CA SER A 93 36.43 24.13 -3.30
C SER A 93 37.13 25.24 -4.07
N ALA A 94 36.48 25.82 -5.09
CA ALA A 94 37.01 26.99 -5.81
C ALA A 94 37.01 28.27 -4.94
N ASP A 95 36.01 28.47 -4.08
CA ASP A 95 35.93 29.66 -3.20
C ASP A 95 36.91 29.59 -2.01
N ASP A 96 37.28 28.38 -1.57
CA ASP A 96 38.26 28.17 -0.50
C ASP A 96 39.72 28.32 -0.98
N ALA A 97 39.99 28.08 -2.27
CA ALA A 97 41.31 28.30 -2.89
C ALA A 97 41.61 29.78 -3.21
N LEU A 98 40.62 30.66 -3.10
CA LEU A 98 40.72 32.11 -3.32
C LEU A 98 40.87 32.92 -2.01
N ARG A 99 40.86 32.25 -0.85
CA ARG A 99 41.17 32.82 0.47
C ARG A 99 42.60 32.49 0.88
#